data_AF-A0A444H8Z0-F1
#
_entry.id   AF-A0A444H8Z0-F1
#
_cell.length_a   1.000
_cell.length_b   1.000
_cell.length_c   1.000
_cell.angle_alpha   90.00
_cell.angle_beta   90.00
_cell.angle_gamma   90.00
#
_symmetry.space_group_name_H-M   'P 1'
#
loop_
_entity.id
_entity.type
_entity.pdbx_description
1 polymer ?
#
loop_
_entity_poly.entity_id
_entity_poly.type
_entity_poly.pdbx_seq_one_letter_code
_entity_poly.pdbx_strand_id
1 'polypeptide(L)'
;MRNKGIIAKEIVELSEIRSAYNHYLGSHRGLTEVENTTQVQHNKKIITAALRVLYVELEQSGKAVSALKAQPAIKTVEYSALERNAILHFNRDKRFTITE
;
A
#
# COMPACT_ATOMS: atom_id res chain seq x y z
N MET A 1 -5.36 -6.00 9.22
CA MET A 1 -4.24 -5.33 8.52
C MET A 1 -3.17 -5.05 9.55
N ARG A 2 -1.92 -5.49 9.34
CA ARG A 2 -0.82 -5.22 10.29
C ARG A 2 -0.50 -3.73 10.34
N ASN A 3 -0.01 -3.26 11.48
CA ASN A 3 0.38 -1.87 11.67
C ASN A 3 1.57 -1.53 10.75
N LYS A 4 1.45 -0.46 9.95
CA LYS A 4 2.52 0.01 9.04
C LYS A 4 3.85 0.22 9.73
N GLY A 5 3.84 0.72 10.98
CA GLY A 5 5.06 0.93 11.75
C GLY A 5 5.76 -0.38 12.15
N ILE A 6 5.00 -1.46 12.32
CA ILE A 6 5.56 -2.79 12.62
C ILE A 6 6.17 -3.38 11.34
N ILE A 7 5.46 -3.31 10.21
CA ILE A 7 5.95 -3.79 8.91
C ILE A 7 7.25 -3.05 8.53
N ALA A 8 7.31 -1.73 8.74
CA ALA A 8 8.50 -0.94 8.45
C ALA A 8 9.71 -1.35 9.31
N LYS A 9 9.51 -1.63 10.60
CA LYS A 9 10.59 -2.13 11.48
C LYS A 9 11.10 -3.50 11.03
N GLU A 10 10.17 -4.41 10.72
CA GLU A 10 10.49 -5.77 10.26
C GLU A 10 11.28 -5.73 8.93
N ILE A 11 10.94 -4.80 8.02
CA ILE A 11 11.70 -4.58 6.78
C ILE A 11 13.14 -4.13 7.07
N VAL A 12 13.34 -3.23 8.05
CA VAL A 12 14.67 -2.75 8.44
C VAL A 12 15.50 -3.90 9.00
N GLU A 13 14.96 -4.64 9.97
CA GLU A 13 15.63 -5.78 10.60
C GLU A 13 16.03 -6.84 9.57
N LEU A 14 15.11 -7.26 8.69
CA LEU A 14 15.40 -8.24 7.65
C LEU A 14 16.40 -7.72 6.60
N SER A 15 16.43 -6.42 6.34
CA SER A 15 17.40 -5.80 5.44
C SER A 15 18.81 -5.80 6.04
N GLU A 16 18.93 -5.56 7.34
CA GLU A 16 20.19 -5.65 8.08
C GLU A 16 20.73 -7.09 8.09
N ILE A 17 19.88 -8.07 8.38
CA ILE A 17 20.27 -9.49 8.34
C ILE A 17 20.73 -9.90 6.93
N ARG A 18 20.01 -9.46 5.89
CA ARG A 18 20.43 -9.69 4.50
C ARG A 18 21.80 -9.07 4.19
N SER A 19 22.07 -7.88 4.72
CA SER A 19 23.36 -7.21 4.58
C SER A 19 24.48 -8.01 5.25
N ALA A 20 24.25 -8.50 6.47
CA ALA A 20 25.19 -9.35 7.19
C ALA A 20 25.50 -10.65 6.41
N TYR A 21 24.49 -11.28 5.82
CA TYR A 21 24.69 -12.45 4.95
C TYR A 21 25.50 -12.13 3.70
N ASN A 22 25.27 -10.98 3.06
CA ASN A 22 26.10 -10.55 1.92
C ASN A 22 27.55 -10.34 2.33
N HIS A 23 27.78 -9.72 3.49
CA HIS A 23 29.12 -9.52 4.04
C HIS A 23 29.81 -10.86 4.31
N TYR A 24 29.14 -11.81 4.97
CA TYR A 24 29.69 -13.14 5.24
C TYR A 24 30.05 -13.88 3.94
N LEU A 25 29.15 -13.87 2.95
CA LEU A 25 29.38 -14.55 1.67
C LEU A 25 30.53 -13.93 0.86
N GLY A 26 30.85 -12.65 1.06
CA GLY A 26 32.01 -11.99 0.46
C GLY A 26 33.30 -12.12 1.29
N SER A 27 33.22 -12.67 2.51
CA SER A 27 34.37 -12.81 3.40
C SER A 27 35.20 -14.05 3.12
N HIS A 28 36.45 -14.06 3.56
CA HIS A 28 37.34 -15.23 3.43
C HIS A 28 36.75 -16.49 4.09
N ARG A 29 36.06 -16.34 5.24
CA ARG A 29 35.36 -17.45 5.91
C ARG A 29 34.27 -18.06 5.03
N GLY A 30 33.57 -17.23 4.25
CA GLY A 30 32.60 -17.69 3.28
C GLY A 30 33.23 -18.53 2.16
N LEU A 31 34.48 -18.28 1.80
CA LEU A 31 35.17 -19.08 0.78
C LEU A 31 35.64 -20.45 1.30
N THR A 32 35.87 -20.57 2.61
CA THR A 32 36.44 -21.77 3.23
C THR A 32 35.39 -22.69 3.88
N GLU A 33 34.29 -22.14 4.40
CA GLU A 33 33.26 -22.90 5.11
C GLU A 33 32.06 -23.21 4.20
N VAL A 34 32.14 -24.32 3.45
CA VAL A 34 31.14 -24.70 2.44
C VAL A 34 29.75 -24.99 3.02
N GLU A 35 29.68 -25.64 4.20
CA GLU A 35 28.41 -25.95 4.86
C GLU A 35 27.70 -24.68 5.35
N ASN A 36 28.43 -23.81 6.06
CA ASN A 36 27.91 -22.55 6.56
C ASN A 36 27.49 -21.62 5.42
N THR A 37 28.25 -21.57 4.33
CA THR A 37 27.84 -20.75 3.17
C THR A 37 26.61 -21.28 2.48
N THR A 38 26.44 -22.59 2.33
CA THR A 38 25.24 -23.17 1.74
C THR A 38 24.01 -22.80 2.58
N GLN A 39 24.11 -22.89 3.91
CA GLN A 39 23.04 -22.47 4.81
C GLN A 39 22.76 -20.97 4.74
N VAL A 40 23.79 -20.13 4.75
CA VAL A 40 23.64 -18.67 4.62
C VAL A 40 23.01 -18.28 3.28
N GLN A 41 23.38 -18.95 2.17
CA GLN A 41 22.75 -18.72 0.87
C GLN A 41 21.27 -19.11 0.88
N HIS A 42 20.92 -20.24 1.51
CA HIS A 42 19.52 -20.66 1.64
C HIS A 42 18.72 -19.64 2.47
N ASN A 43 19.24 -19.25 3.64
CA ASN A 43 18.58 -18.27 4.51
C ASN A 43 18.43 -16.90 3.83
N LYS A 44 19.44 -16.46 3.06
CA LYS A 44 19.36 -15.23 2.25
C LYS A 44 18.21 -15.29 1.23
N LYS A 45 17.94 -16.45 0.61
CA LYS A 45 16.80 -16.60 -0.31
C LYS A 45 15.47 -16.47 0.45
N ILE A 46 15.34 -17.09 1.61
CA ILE A 46 14.16 -16.98 2.47
C ILE A 46 13.90 -15.52 2.86
N ILE A 47 14.92 -14.82 3.37
CA ILE A 47 14.79 -13.40 3.76
C ILE A 47 14.42 -12.53 2.56
N THR A 48 14.99 -12.79 1.39
CA THR A 48 14.66 -12.05 0.17
C THR A 48 13.20 -12.25 -0.23
N ALA A 49 12.67 -13.48 -0.09
CA ALA A 49 11.25 -13.76 -0.33
C ALA A 49 10.36 -13.05 0.70
N ALA A 50 10.71 -13.12 1.99
CA ALA A 50 9.98 -12.45 3.07
C ALA A 50 9.92 -10.93 2.89
N LEU A 51 11.05 -10.29 2.55
CA LEU A 51 11.11 -8.85 2.25
C LEU A 51 10.16 -8.47 1.11
N ARG A 52 10.10 -9.25 0.02
CA ARG A 52 9.17 -8.99 -1.08
C ARG A 52 7.71 -9.00 -0.60
N VAL A 53 7.34 -9.96 0.24
CA VAL A 53 5.99 -10.03 0.82
C VAL A 53 5.70 -8.80 1.68
N LEU A 54 6.62 -8.39 2.54
CA LEU A 54 6.44 -7.22 3.41
C LEU A 54 6.32 -5.91 2.63
N TYR A 55 7.09 -5.73 1.56
CA TYR A 55 6.96 -4.56 0.69
C TYR A 55 5.61 -4.51 -0.04
N VAL A 56 5.11 -5.66 -0.50
CA VAL A 56 3.76 -5.76 -1.10
C VAL A 56 2.69 -5.43 -0.05
N GLU A 57 2.81 -5.95 1.17
CA GLU A 57 1.88 -5.66 2.26
C GLU A 57 1.89 -4.18 2.67
N LEU A 58 3.06 -3.55 2.66
CA LEU A 58 3.22 -2.11 2.92
C LEU A 58 2.51 -1.29 1.84
N GLU A 59 2.68 -1.65 0.57
CA GLU A 59 2.03 -0.98 -0.57
C GLU A 59 0.50 -1.11 -0.50
N GLN A 60 -0.01 -2.31 -0.22
CA GLN A 60 -1.45 -2.56 -0.04
C GLN A 60 -2.02 -1.76 1.13
N SER A 61 -1.28 -1.67 2.24
CA SER A 61 -1.64 -0.84 3.38
C SER A 61 -1.65 0.65 3.02
N GLY A 62 -0.82 1.09 2.07
CA GLY A 62 -0.85 2.43 1.48
C GLY A 62 -2.13 2.69 0.68
N LYS A 63 -2.45 1.79 -0.26
CA LYS A 63 -3.61 1.90 -1.17
C LYS A 63 -4.95 1.86 -0.43
N ALA A 64 -5.09 1.05 0.62
CA ALA A 64 -6.31 0.99 1.43
C ALA A 64 -6.65 2.34 2.08
N VAL A 65 -5.65 3.12 2.48
CA VAL A 65 -5.85 4.46 3.05
C VAL A 65 -6.22 5.48 1.97
N SER A 66 -5.66 5.36 0.77
CA SER A 66 -6.00 6.22 -0.37
C SER A 66 -7.41 5.96 -0.90
N ALA A 67 -7.86 4.69 -0.91
CA ALA A 67 -9.21 4.31 -1.30
C ALA A 67 -10.27 4.86 -0.32
N LEU A 68 -9.97 4.94 0.98
CA LEU A 68 -10.85 5.57 1.98
C LEU A 68 -10.95 7.09 1.83
N LYS A 69 -9.94 7.74 1.24
CA LYS A 69 -9.94 9.19 0.96
C LYS A 69 -10.61 9.55 -0.37
N ALA A 70 -10.87 8.57 -1.22
CA ALA A 70 -11.61 8.75 -2.47
C ALA A 70 -13.13 8.74 -2.20
N GLN A 71 -13.60 9.59 -1.29
CA GLN A 71 -14.99 10.01 -1.33
C GLN A 71 -15.13 10.96 -2.52
N PRO A 72 -16.11 10.79 -3.42
CA PRO A 72 -16.35 11.78 -4.45
C PRO A 72 -16.61 13.10 -3.72
N ALA A 73 -15.77 14.09 -3.97
CA ALA A 73 -16.00 15.43 -3.46
C ALA A 73 -17.40 15.83 -3.91
N ILE A 74 -18.35 15.88 -2.98
CA ILE A 74 -19.68 16.43 -3.24
C ILE A 74 -19.41 17.90 -3.53
N LYS A 75 -19.33 18.25 -4.82
CA LYS A 75 -19.29 19.65 -5.24
C LYS A 75 -20.63 20.23 -4.85
N THR A 76 -20.65 20.99 -3.76
CA THR A 76 -21.79 21.85 -3.44
C THR A 76 -21.85 22.92 -4.52
N VAL A 77 -22.70 22.71 -5.52
CA VAL A 77 -23.00 23.73 -6.52
C VAL A 77 -23.84 24.79 -5.83
N GLU A 78 -23.29 26.00 -5.67
CA GLU A 78 -24.07 27.12 -5.16
C GLU A 78 -24.95 27.68 -6.29
N TYR A 79 -26.24 27.39 -6.21
CA TYR A 79 -27.23 27.95 -7.14
C TYR A 79 -27.59 29.38 -6.74
N SER A 80 -27.64 30.27 -7.72
CA SER A 80 -28.22 31.60 -7.61
C SER A 80 -29.73 31.54 -7.30
N ALA A 81 -30.30 32.65 -6.81
CA ALA A 81 -31.72 32.71 -6.47
C ALA A 81 -32.64 32.39 -7.66
N LEU A 82 -32.24 32.79 -8.87
CA LEU A 82 -32.95 32.51 -10.11
C LEU A 82 -32.95 31.00 -10.43
N GLU A 83 -31.79 30.36 -10.33
CA GLU A 83 -31.63 28.93 -10.61
C GLU A 83 -32.41 28.08 -9.61
N ARG A 84 -32.41 28.45 -8.32
CA ARG A 84 -33.22 27.76 -7.30
C ARG A 84 -34.71 27.80 -7.62
N ASN A 85 -35.21 28.97 -8.05
CA ASN A 85 -36.61 29.12 -8.44
C ASN A 85 -36.93 28.30 -9.70
N ALA A 86 -36.06 28.34 -10.71
CA ALA A 86 -36.22 27.56 -11.93
C ALA A 86 -36.27 26.05 -11.64
N ILE A 87 -35.36 25.55 -10.80
CA ILE A 87 -35.34 24.14 -10.37
C ILE A 87 -36.63 23.77 -9.62
N LEU A 88 -37.12 24.66 -8.75
CA LEU A 88 -38.34 24.43 -7.97
C LEU A 88 -39.59 24.37 -8.86
N HIS A 89 -39.65 25.22 -9.90
CA HIS A 89 -40.71 25.16 -10.90
C HIS A 89 -40.62 23.90 -11.76
N PHE A 90 -39.41 23.50 -12.17
CA PHE A 90 -39.18 22.27 -12.93
C PHE A 90 -39.58 21.01 -12.14
N ASN A 91 -39.19 20.91 -10.87
CA ASN A 91 -39.54 19.76 -10.00
C ASN A 91 -41.04 19.70 -9.64
N ARG A 92 -41.75 20.84 -9.73
CA ARG A 92 -43.21 20.88 -9.55
C ARG A 92 -43.97 20.48 -10.82
N ASP A 93 -43.31 20.44 -11.96
CA ASP A 93 -43.93 20.01 -13.21
C ASP A 93 -44.00 18.49 -13.28
N LYS A 94 -45.22 17.95 -13.12
CA LYS A 94 -45.51 16.52 -13.16
C LYS A 94 -45.34 15.89 -14.55
N ARG A 95 -45.05 16.69 -15.58
CA ARG A 95 -44.79 16.21 -16.94
C ARG A 95 -43.43 15.53 -17.10
N PHE A 96 -42.47 15.86 -16.23
CA PHE A 96 -41.12 15.29 -16.25
C PHE A 96 -40.96 14.33 -15.06
N THR A 97 -41.59 13.16 -15.14
CA THR A 97 -41.20 12.03 -14.29
C THR A 97 -39.82 11.54 -14.73
N ILE A 98 -38.82 11.71 -13.88
CA ILE A 98 -37.51 11.06 -14.04
C ILE A 98 -37.77 9.56 -13.83
N THR A 99 -37.99 8.82 -14.91
CA THR A 99 -37.96 7.36 -14.89
C THR A 99 -36.50 6.92 -14.93
N GLU A 100 -36.11 6.07 -13.98
CA GLU A 100 -34.78 5.44 -13.86
C GLU A 100 -34.36 4.68 -15.12
#